data_AF-A0A928GUG8-F1
#
_entry.id   AF-A0A928GUG8-F1
#
_cell.length_a   1.000
_cell.length_b   1.000
_cell.length_c   1.000
_cell.angle_alpha   90.00
_cell.angle_beta   90.00
_cell.angle_gamma   90.00
#
_symmetry.space_group_name_H-M   'P 1'
#
loop_
_entity.id
_entity.type
_entity.pdbx_description
1 polymer ?
#
loop_
_entity_poly.entity_id
_entity_poly.type
_entity_poly.pdbx_seq_one_letter_code
_entity_poly.pdbx_strand_id
1 'polypeptide(L)'
;MKTFCKSFFISILLIFVISLFWGCGVNPKQIKRMQALEEGVSNPTTKEELKDAIQKYEHRVEDITSAAAQTGIWYKILASRYLDDGMYGEALKYYQKAIEYFPTNQNLYYWVGVCAGYMAKASLDYNGSGNFIQKENYLKLSESAYLRALELEPTYARAMYGLAILYVFDLNESEKAIPLLEKLLTIDTRNTDAMMVLANAYYQNYEFDKAVELYDKIISISTSPEKKAAAEANKKLVLEMAYGE
;
A
#
# COMPACT_ATOMS: atom_id res chain seq x y z
N MET A 1 7.41 -18.86 -66.40
CA MET A 1 7.27 -19.94 -67.41
C MET A 1 7.81 -21.22 -66.79
N LYS A 2 6.94 -22.23 -66.57
CA LYS A 2 7.17 -23.70 -66.50
C LYS A 2 8.34 -24.24 -65.63
N THR A 3 8.29 -25.32 -64.86
CA THR A 3 7.31 -26.31 -64.35
C THR A 3 8.16 -27.33 -63.55
N PHE A 4 7.59 -27.96 -62.51
CA PHE A 4 7.82 -29.36 -62.06
C PHE A 4 9.25 -29.91 -61.84
N CYS A 5 9.51 -30.48 -60.66
CA CYS A 5 9.42 -31.94 -60.47
C CYS A 5 9.51 -32.36 -58.99
N LYS A 6 8.72 -33.36 -58.63
CA LYS A 6 8.57 -34.00 -57.32
C LYS A 6 9.68 -35.03 -57.07
N SER A 7 10.00 -35.19 -55.78
CA SER A 7 10.17 -36.47 -55.06
C SER A 7 11.23 -37.46 -55.56
N PHE A 8 12.35 -37.57 -54.81
CA PHE A 8 12.93 -38.87 -54.46
C PHE A 8 13.87 -38.70 -53.24
N PHE A 9 13.99 -39.72 -52.41
CA PHE A 9 14.77 -39.80 -51.16
C PHE A 9 14.12 -39.30 -49.86
N ILE A 10 12.90 -39.77 -49.59
CA ILE A 10 12.62 -40.33 -48.26
C ILE A 10 13.34 -41.69 -48.23
N SER A 11 14.30 -41.90 -47.31
CA SER A 11 14.71 -43.22 -46.73
C SER A 11 16.14 -43.28 -46.14
N ILE A 12 16.88 -42.18 -45.94
CA ILE A 12 18.20 -42.24 -45.25
C ILE A 12 18.39 -41.08 -44.25
N LEU A 13 17.34 -40.71 -43.51
CA LEU A 13 17.47 -39.72 -42.42
C LEU A 13 16.80 -40.17 -41.11
N LEU A 14 16.59 -41.49 -40.94
CA LEU A 14 15.97 -42.06 -39.74
C LEU A 14 16.87 -42.99 -38.94
N ILE A 15 18.13 -43.18 -39.36
CA ILE A 15 19.12 -44.00 -38.63
C ILE A 15 20.18 -43.13 -37.92
N PHE A 16 20.29 -41.83 -38.22
CA PHE A 16 21.29 -40.95 -37.59
C PHE A 16 20.80 -40.17 -36.36
N VAL A 17 19.53 -40.28 -35.99
CA VAL A 17 18.97 -39.56 -34.82
C VAL A 17 18.88 -40.45 -33.57
N ILE A 18 19.08 -41.77 -33.70
CA ILE A 18 19.01 -42.70 -32.56
C ILE A 18 20.40 -42.98 -31.96
N SER A 19 21.51 -42.63 -32.63
CA SER A 19 22.87 -42.82 -32.11
C SER A 19 23.40 -41.64 -31.27
N LEU A 20 22.67 -40.53 -31.13
CA LEU A 20 23.08 -39.40 -30.29
C LEU A 20 22.48 -39.41 -28.87
N PHE A 21 21.63 -40.39 -28.54
CA PHE A 21 21.01 -40.51 -27.22
C PHE A 21 21.55 -41.68 -26.38
N TRP A 22 22.69 -42.25 -26.76
CA TRP A 22 23.37 -43.30 -25.98
C TRP A 22 24.73 -42.82 -25.45
N GLY A 23 24.77 -41.56 -25.01
CA GLY A 23 25.96 -40.94 -24.43
C GLY A 23 25.67 -39.81 -23.44
N CYS A 24 24.44 -39.66 -22.94
CA CYS A 24 24.13 -38.71 -21.88
C CYS A 24 24.34 -39.34 -20.50
N GLY A 25 25.52 -39.91 -20.26
CA GLY A 25 26.02 -40.01 -18.90
C GLY A 25 26.32 -38.59 -18.44
N VAL A 26 25.69 -38.12 -17.38
CA VAL A 26 25.94 -36.78 -16.84
C VAL A 26 27.45 -36.66 -16.64
N ASN A 27 28.12 -35.78 -17.39
CA ASN A 27 29.58 -35.68 -17.38
C ASN A 27 30.02 -35.17 -16.00
N PRO A 28 30.71 -35.97 -15.17
CA PRO A 28 31.06 -35.58 -13.81
C PRO A 28 31.95 -34.33 -13.77
N LYS A 29 32.73 -34.07 -14.83
CA LYS A 29 33.55 -32.85 -14.95
C LYS A 29 32.70 -31.60 -15.16
N GLN A 30 31.57 -31.73 -15.85
CA GLN A 30 30.66 -30.61 -16.12
C GLN A 30 29.83 -30.26 -14.88
N ILE A 31 29.36 -31.26 -14.13
CA ILE A 31 28.72 -31.06 -12.82
C ILE A 31 29.70 -30.40 -11.84
N LYS A 32 30.92 -30.93 -11.71
CA LYS A 32 31.97 -30.34 -10.85
C LYS A 32 32.28 -28.89 -11.22
N ARG A 33 32.24 -28.55 -12.51
CA ARG A 33 32.49 -27.19 -12.98
C ARG A 33 31.34 -26.24 -12.68
N MET A 34 30.08 -26.69 -12.76
CA MET A 34 28.92 -25.91 -12.31
C MET A 34 28.91 -25.75 -10.78
N GLN A 35 29.19 -26.81 -10.03
CA GLN A 35 29.25 -26.79 -8.56
C GLN A 35 30.41 -25.94 -8.02
N ALA A 36 31.57 -25.94 -8.68
CA ALA A 36 32.70 -25.08 -8.31
C ALA A 36 32.44 -23.58 -8.55
N LEU A 37 31.39 -23.24 -9.32
CA LEU A 37 30.95 -21.85 -9.51
C LEU A 37 29.92 -21.41 -8.44
N GLU A 38 29.38 -22.33 -7.64
CA GLU A 38 28.50 -22.02 -6.51
C GLU A 38 29.33 -21.98 -5.22
N GLU A 39 29.29 -20.83 -4.53
CA GLU A 39 30.16 -20.56 -3.38
C GLU A 39 29.98 -21.57 -2.23
N GLY A 40 31.04 -22.34 -1.94
CA GLY A 40 31.24 -22.97 -0.63
C GLY A 40 30.84 -24.44 -0.45
N VAL A 41 30.64 -25.20 -1.53
CA VAL A 41 30.39 -26.65 -1.44
C VAL A 41 31.53 -27.46 -2.03
N SER A 42 32.06 -28.43 -1.28
CA SER A 42 33.11 -29.35 -1.71
C SER A 42 32.56 -30.40 -2.67
N ASN A 43 32.43 -30.07 -3.97
CA ASN A 43 32.13 -30.99 -5.08
C ASN A 43 31.29 -32.22 -4.68
N PRO A 44 30.05 -32.05 -4.19
CA PRO A 44 29.23 -33.15 -3.72
C PRO A 44 28.84 -34.04 -4.92
N THR A 45 29.12 -35.33 -4.81
CA THR A 45 28.91 -36.32 -5.89
C THR A 45 27.87 -37.38 -5.55
N THR A 46 27.54 -37.56 -4.26
CA THR A 46 26.47 -38.45 -3.82
C THR A 46 25.16 -37.71 -3.59
N LYS A 47 24.04 -38.44 -3.62
CA LYS A 47 22.71 -37.85 -3.34
C LYS A 47 22.64 -37.34 -1.90
N GLU A 48 23.30 -38.02 -0.98
CA GLU A 48 23.38 -37.70 0.44
C GLU A 48 24.16 -36.39 0.66
N GLU A 49 25.33 -36.23 0.04
CA GLU A 49 26.12 -34.99 0.09
C GLU A 49 25.36 -33.79 -0.50
N LEU A 50 24.61 -34.01 -1.58
CA LEU A 50 23.77 -32.96 -2.18
C LEU A 50 22.61 -32.56 -1.24
N LYS A 51 21.98 -33.53 -0.56
CA LYS A 51 20.91 -33.25 0.41
C LYS A 51 21.43 -32.48 1.62
N ASP A 52 22.59 -32.86 2.15
CA ASP A 52 23.22 -32.16 3.27
C ASP A 52 23.58 -30.71 2.90
N ALA A 53 24.11 -30.50 1.68
CA ALA A 53 24.39 -29.16 1.17
C ALA A 53 23.11 -28.31 1.06
N ILE A 54 22.02 -28.86 0.51
CA ILE A 54 20.71 -28.17 0.44
C ILE A 54 20.23 -27.81 1.84
N GLN A 55 20.21 -28.77 2.76
CA GLN A 55 19.73 -28.58 4.13
C GLN A 55 20.50 -27.47 4.86
N LYS A 56 21.82 -27.38 4.66
CA LYS A 56 22.67 -26.31 5.22
C LYS A 56 22.23 -24.93 4.75
N TYR A 57 21.95 -24.75 3.46
CA TYR A 57 21.52 -23.45 2.94
C TYR A 57 20.06 -23.16 3.26
N GLU A 58 19.19 -24.17 3.33
CA GLU A 58 17.81 -24.01 3.78
C GLU A 58 17.75 -23.46 5.21
N HIS A 59 18.51 -24.02 6.15
CA HIS A 59 18.61 -23.50 7.51
C HIS A 59 19.14 -22.06 7.53
N ARG A 60 20.16 -21.76 6.71
CA ARG A 60 20.69 -20.40 6.61
C ARG A 60 19.66 -19.41 6.07
N VAL A 61 18.86 -19.82 5.09
CA VAL A 61 17.75 -19.02 4.57
C VAL A 61 16.70 -18.80 5.65
N GLU A 62 16.36 -19.82 6.45
CA GLU A 62 15.44 -19.70 7.59
C GLU A 62 15.95 -18.68 8.63
N ASP A 63 17.23 -18.75 9.00
CA ASP A 63 17.84 -17.80 9.94
C ASP A 63 17.79 -16.36 9.40
N ILE A 64 18.19 -16.16 8.14
CA ILE A 64 18.22 -14.83 7.49
C ILE A 64 16.80 -14.28 7.36
N THR A 65 15.84 -15.09 6.90
CA THR A 65 14.45 -14.66 6.74
C THR A 65 13.82 -14.30 8.09
N SER A 66 14.11 -15.08 9.13
CA SER A 66 13.68 -14.78 10.51
C SER A 66 14.29 -13.47 11.02
N ALA A 67 15.60 -13.26 10.84
CA ALA A 67 16.28 -12.03 11.24
C ALA A 67 15.77 -10.80 10.47
N ALA A 68 15.51 -10.96 9.16
CA ALA A 68 14.92 -9.92 8.33
C ALA A 68 13.52 -9.54 8.82
N ALA A 69 12.65 -10.52 9.09
CA ALA A 69 11.32 -10.27 9.65
C ALA A 69 11.40 -9.51 10.99
N GLN A 70 12.31 -9.90 11.88
CA GLN A 70 12.53 -9.21 13.15
C GLN A 70 13.00 -7.76 12.95
N THR A 71 13.90 -7.53 11.99
CA THR A 71 14.36 -6.19 11.64
C THR A 71 13.19 -5.31 11.20
N GLY A 72 12.32 -5.82 10.34
CA GLY A 72 11.09 -5.14 9.95
C GLY A 72 10.20 -4.80 11.15
N ILE A 73 10.04 -5.72 12.11
CA ILE A 73 9.23 -5.49 13.33
C ILE A 73 9.80 -4.33 14.14
N TRP A 74 11.12 -4.28 14.32
CA TRP A 74 11.76 -3.17 15.03
C TRP A 74 11.59 -1.82 14.32
N TYR A 75 11.63 -1.79 12.99
CA TYR A 75 11.30 -0.56 12.25
C TYR A 75 9.86 -0.10 12.49
N LYS A 76 8.89 -1.02 12.56
CA LYS A 76 7.50 -0.66 12.91
C LYS A 76 7.42 -0.05 14.30
N ILE A 77 8.03 -0.70 15.30
CA ILE A 77 8.01 -0.23 16.69
C ILE A 77 8.66 1.16 16.79
N LEU A 78 9.83 1.33 16.18
CA LEU A 78 10.54 2.61 16.19
C LEU A 78 9.75 3.71 15.49
N ALA A 79 9.15 3.42 14.33
CA ALA A 79 8.29 4.37 13.63
C ALA A 79 7.09 4.80 14.49
N SER A 80 6.46 3.86 15.19
CA SER A 80 5.38 4.18 16.12
C SER A 80 5.84 5.03 17.31
N ARG A 81 7.06 4.82 17.83
CA ARG A 81 7.62 5.69 18.88
C ARG A 81 7.85 7.12 18.40
N TYR A 82 8.43 7.29 17.22
CA TYR A 82 8.57 8.62 16.63
C TYR A 82 7.21 9.27 16.34
N LEU A 83 6.20 8.49 15.98
CA LEU A 83 4.85 8.99 15.79
C LEU A 83 4.24 9.49 17.11
N ASP A 84 4.37 8.73 18.19
CA ASP A 84 3.91 9.10 19.54
C ASP A 84 4.56 10.41 20.01
N ASP A 85 5.84 10.62 19.67
CA ASP A 85 6.61 11.84 19.97
C ASP A 85 6.29 13.02 19.01
N GLY A 86 5.39 12.83 18.04
CA GLY A 86 5.05 13.84 17.03
C GLY A 86 6.15 14.10 15.99
N MET A 87 7.17 13.24 15.93
CA MET A 87 8.29 13.31 14.99
C MET A 87 7.92 12.67 13.64
N TYR A 88 6.95 13.26 12.93
CA TYR A 88 6.37 12.69 11.70
C TYR A 88 7.38 12.39 10.59
N GLY A 89 8.47 13.16 10.47
CA GLY A 89 9.52 12.93 9.48
C GLY A 89 10.31 11.64 9.73
N GLU A 90 10.72 11.39 10.98
CA GLU A 90 11.41 10.14 11.34
C GLU A 90 10.44 8.96 11.33
N ALA A 91 9.20 9.16 11.79
CA ALA A 91 8.15 8.13 11.70
C ALA A 91 7.94 7.69 10.25
N LEU A 92 7.77 8.64 9.32
CA LEU A 92 7.61 8.38 7.89
C LEU A 92 8.76 7.52 7.32
N LYS A 93 10.00 7.93 7.60
CA LYS A 93 11.22 7.22 7.17
C LYS A 93 11.24 5.77 7.65
N TYR A 94 10.91 5.52 8.92
CA TYR A 94 10.95 4.15 9.46
C TYR A 94 9.73 3.31 9.07
N TYR A 95 8.56 3.91 8.84
CA TYR A 95 7.44 3.20 8.22
C TYR A 95 7.77 2.76 6.78
N GLN A 96 8.46 3.59 5.99
CA GLN A 96 8.94 3.21 4.66
C GLN A 96 9.93 2.05 4.70
N LYS A 97 10.88 2.07 5.66
CA LYS A 97 11.77 0.92 5.88
C LYS A 97 11.01 -0.34 6.28
N ALA A 98 9.98 -0.23 7.12
CA ALA A 98 9.16 -1.37 7.49
C ALA A 98 8.38 -1.99 6.31
N ILE A 99 8.00 -1.17 5.32
CA ILE A 99 7.33 -1.64 4.09
C ILE A 99 8.23 -2.55 3.26
N GLU A 100 9.56 -2.35 3.28
CA GLU A 100 10.51 -3.24 2.59
C GLU A 100 10.43 -4.69 3.10
N TYR A 101 10.01 -4.89 4.35
CA TYR A 101 9.83 -6.20 4.97
C TYR A 101 8.38 -6.69 4.94
N PHE A 102 7.41 -5.77 4.94
CA PHE A 102 5.97 -6.08 4.97
C PHE A 102 5.19 -5.30 3.90
N PRO A 103 5.44 -5.57 2.60
CA PRO A 103 4.88 -4.78 1.49
C PRO A 103 3.37 -4.96 1.28
N THR A 104 2.75 -5.91 1.98
CA THR A 104 1.30 -6.17 1.92
C THR A 104 0.58 -5.72 3.19
N ASN A 105 1.27 -5.05 4.13
CA ASN A 105 0.65 -4.58 5.36
C ASN A 105 0.01 -3.19 5.17
N GLN A 106 -1.31 -3.17 5.01
CA GLN A 106 -2.11 -1.95 4.83
C GLN A 106 -1.91 -0.90 5.93
N ASN A 107 -1.64 -1.32 7.18
CA ASN A 107 -1.45 -0.37 8.29
C ASN A 107 -0.19 0.48 8.11
N LEU A 108 0.86 -0.06 7.47
CA LEU A 108 2.08 0.71 7.24
C LEU A 108 1.85 1.82 6.22
N TYR A 109 1.12 1.52 5.16
CA TYR A 109 0.73 2.52 4.16
C TYR A 109 -0.21 3.58 4.76
N TYR A 110 -1.15 3.19 5.61
CA TYR A 110 -1.97 4.16 6.37
C TYR A 110 -1.10 5.12 7.19
N TRP A 111 -0.10 4.63 7.93
CA TRP A 111 0.76 5.49 8.72
C TRP A 111 1.72 6.35 7.89
N VAL A 112 2.17 5.86 6.74
CA VAL A 112 2.85 6.70 5.74
C VAL A 112 1.94 7.84 5.29
N GLY A 113 0.67 7.54 4.99
CA GLY A 113 -0.34 8.54 4.65
C GLY A 113 -0.50 9.62 5.71
N VAL A 114 -0.69 9.20 6.96
CA VAL A 114 -0.80 10.11 8.11
C VAL A 114 0.44 10.99 8.24
N CYS A 115 1.65 10.39 8.29
CA CYS A 115 2.88 11.16 8.48
C CYS A 115 3.13 12.12 7.32
N ALA A 116 2.90 11.69 6.07
CA ALA A 116 3.04 12.54 4.90
C ALA A 116 2.06 13.73 4.94
N GLY A 117 0.80 13.52 5.35
CA GLY A 117 -0.16 14.61 5.55
C GLY A 117 0.31 15.65 6.57
N TYR A 118 0.87 15.22 7.70
CA TYR A 118 1.48 16.14 8.68
C TYR A 118 2.71 16.87 8.11
N MET A 119 3.57 16.17 7.39
CA MET A 119 4.74 16.77 6.74
C MET A 119 4.33 17.80 5.68
N ALA A 120 3.24 17.58 4.95
CA ALA A 120 2.69 18.55 4.01
C ALA A 120 2.27 19.84 4.72
N LYS A 121 1.58 19.74 5.85
CA LYS A 121 1.14 20.89 6.67
C LYS A 121 2.33 21.65 7.25
N ALA A 122 3.34 20.93 7.72
CA ALA A 122 4.58 21.51 8.26
C ALA A 122 5.50 22.13 7.19
N SER A 123 5.27 21.84 5.90
CA SER A 123 6.08 22.40 4.81
C SER A 123 5.77 23.87 4.52
N LEU A 124 4.71 24.41 5.12
CA LEU A 124 4.37 25.83 5.08
C LEU A 124 4.70 26.50 6.42
N ASP A 125 5.26 27.71 6.38
CA ASP A 125 5.36 28.56 7.56
C ASP A 125 4.02 29.29 7.84
N TYR A 126 3.95 30.03 8.95
CA TYR A 126 2.74 30.77 9.37
C TYR A 126 2.23 31.78 8.32
N ASN A 127 3.11 32.27 7.45
CA ASN A 127 2.79 33.25 6.42
C ASN A 127 2.52 32.60 5.05
N GLY A 128 2.57 31.27 4.94
CA GLY A 128 2.41 30.54 3.69
C GLY A 128 3.62 30.63 2.75
N SER A 129 4.77 31.16 3.20
CA SER A 129 6.02 31.28 2.42
C SER A 129 6.91 30.03 2.45
N GLY A 130 6.39 28.91 2.93
CA GLY A 130 7.13 27.65 2.92
C GLY A 130 7.28 27.00 1.55
N ASN A 131 7.83 25.80 1.51
CA ASN A 131 8.15 25.10 0.28
C ASN A 131 6.90 24.43 -0.31
N PHE A 132 6.21 25.13 -1.21
CA PHE A 132 5.02 24.63 -1.89
C PHE A 132 5.27 23.30 -2.63
N ILE A 133 6.42 23.16 -3.31
CA ILE A 133 6.77 21.92 -4.02
C ILE A 133 6.87 20.75 -3.05
N GLN A 134 7.47 20.98 -1.87
CA GLN A 134 7.58 19.96 -0.84
C GLN A 134 6.21 19.58 -0.26
N LYS A 135 5.33 20.57 -0.01
CA LYS A 135 3.94 20.32 0.40
C LYS A 135 3.24 19.43 -0.62
N GLU A 136 3.28 19.79 -1.91
CA GLU A 136 2.65 19.03 -2.99
C GLU A 136 3.18 17.59 -3.07
N ASN A 137 4.49 17.39 -2.92
CA ASN A 137 5.08 16.05 -2.92
C ASN A 137 4.58 15.21 -1.74
N TYR A 138 4.45 15.79 -0.55
CA TYR A 138 3.91 15.10 0.60
C TYR A 138 2.40 14.82 0.49
N LEU A 139 1.62 15.72 -0.11
CA LEU A 139 0.20 15.47 -0.38
C LEU A 139 0.02 14.28 -1.34
N LYS A 140 0.80 14.23 -2.43
CA LYS A 140 0.79 13.09 -3.36
C LYS A 140 1.23 11.78 -2.71
N LEU A 141 2.25 11.84 -1.84
CA LEU A 141 2.67 10.67 -1.06
C LEU A 141 1.57 10.22 -0.10
N SER A 142 0.88 11.17 0.55
CA SER A 142 -0.22 10.88 1.45
C SER A 142 -1.37 10.17 0.73
N GLU A 143 -1.82 10.73 -0.39
CA GLU A 143 -2.90 10.19 -1.22
C GLU A 143 -2.54 8.77 -1.70
N SER A 144 -1.38 8.61 -2.34
CA SER A 144 -0.94 7.32 -2.87
C SER A 144 -0.79 6.25 -1.79
N ALA A 145 -0.34 6.62 -0.59
CA ALA A 145 -0.23 5.68 0.53
C ALA A 145 -1.61 5.23 1.03
N TYR A 146 -2.58 6.15 1.18
CA TYR A 146 -3.93 5.73 1.55
C TYR A 146 -4.60 4.87 0.47
N LEU A 147 -4.44 5.22 -0.80
CA LEU A 147 -4.94 4.41 -1.92
C LEU A 147 -4.33 3.01 -1.89
N ARG A 148 -3.02 2.89 -1.63
CA ARG A 148 -2.37 1.58 -1.50
C ARG A 148 -2.88 0.79 -0.29
N ALA A 149 -3.16 1.46 0.83
CA ALA A 149 -3.78 0.82 2.00
C ALA A 149 -5.17 0.26 1.66
N LEU A 150 -5.96 0.98 0.87
CA LEU A 150 -7.29 0.55 0.42
C LEU A 150 -7.26 -0.51 -0.68
N GLU A 151 -6.22 -0.53 -1.51
CA GLU A 151 -5.98 -1.62 -2.47
C GLU A 151 -5.71 -2.95 -1.74
N LEU A 152 -4.91 -2.89 -0.67
CA LEU A 152 -4.58 -4.05 0.16
C LEU A 152 -5.74 -4.49 1.06
N GLU A 153 -6.52 -3.54 1.58
CA GLU A 153 -7.70 -3.80 2.42
C GLU A 153 -8.86 -2.86 2.06
N PRO A 154 -9.76 -3.27 1.15
CA PRO A 154 -10.85 -2.43 0.66
C PRO A 154 -11.87 -2.01 1.71
N THR A 155 -11.87 -2.61 2.91
CA THR A 155 -12.76 -2.24 4.03
C THR A 155 -12.05 -1.44 5.11
N TYR A 156 -10.85 -0.93 4.85
CA TYR A 156 -10.05 -0.25 5.86
C TYR A 156 -10.58 1.16 6.20
N ALA A 157 -11.55 1.23 7.12
CA ALA A 157 -12.26 2.45 7.50
C ALA A 157 -11.32 3.61 7.89
N ARG A 158 -10.19 3.33 8.57
CA ARG A 158 -9.19 4.35 8.93
C ARG A 158 -8.55 5.01 7.70
N ALA A 159 -8.20 4.22 6.68
CA ALA A 159 -7.65 4.75 5.44
C ALA A 159 -8.70 5.51 4.62
N MET A 160 -9.96 5.03 4.59
CA MET A 160 -11.06 5.77 3.96
C MET A 160 -11.24 7.14 4.60
N TYR A 161 -11.26 7.19 5.94
CA TYR A 161 -11.40 8.43 6.68
C TYR A 161 -10.22 9.39 6.45
N GLY A 162 -8.99 8.88 6.54
CA GLY A 162 -7.77 9.69 6.31
C GLY A 162 -7.70 10.26 4.89
N LEU A 163 -8.04 9.46 3.88
CA LEU A 163 -8.09 9.90 2.48
C LEU A 163 -9.23 10.91 2.24
N ALA A 164 -10.40 10.69 2.84
CA ALA A 164 -11.50 11.61 2.73
C ALA A 164 -11.18 12.98 3.36
N ILE A 165 -10.53 13.02 4.52
CA ILE A 165 -10.02 14.27 5.11
C ILE A 165 -9.06 14.97 4.15
N LEU A 166 -8.11 14.22 3.58
CA LEU A 166 -7.14 14.77 2.63
C LEU A 166 -7.85 15.43 1.44
N TYR A 167 -8.83 14.73 0.84
CA TYR A 167 -9.61 15.26 -0.27
C TYR A 167 -10.41 16.51 0.09
N VAL A 168 -11.09 16.50 1.23
CA VAL A 168 -11.98 17.60 1.64
C VAL A 168 -11.22 18.85 2.07
N PHE A 169 -10.12 18.69 2.81
CA PHE A 169 -9.49 19.81 3.52
C PHE A 169 -8.13 20.23 2.95
N ASP A 170 -7.41 19.33 2.28
CA ASP A 170 -6.05 19.59 1.82
C ASP A 170 -5.94 19.67 0.29
N LEU A 171 -6.78 18.95 -0.46
CA LEU A 171 -6.77 18.90 -1.93
C LEU A 171 -7.94 19.64 -2.59
N ASN A 172 -8.98 20.02 -1.85
CA ASN A 172 -10.20 20.65 -2.38
C ASN A 172 -10.89 19.79 -3.47
N GLU A 173 -10.93 18.48 -3.25
CA GLU A 173 -11.53 17.47 -4.14
C GLU A 173 -12.65 16.71 -3.40
N SER A 174 -13.55 17.42 -2.74
CA SER A 174 -14.56 16.83 -1.84
C SER A 174 -15.50 15.84 -2.51
N GLU A 175 -15.76 15.95 -3.81
CA GLU A 175 -16.51 14.94 -4.58
C GLU A 175 -15.92 13.53 -4.44
N LYS A 176 -14.58 13.41 -4.47
CA LYS A 176 -13.89 12.10 -4.31
C LYS A 176 -14.05 11.52 -2.91
N ALA A 177 -14.31 12.35 -1.90
CA ALA A 177 -14.45 11.92 -0.52
C ALA A 177 -15.82 11.27 -0.23
N ILE A 178 -16.87 11.69 -0.93
CA ILE A 178 -18.25 11.22 -0.73
C ILE A 178 -18.35 9.67 -0.78
N PRO A 179 -17.93 8.98 -1.86
CA PRO A 179 -18.07 7.52 -1.94
C PRO A 179 -17.22 6.78 -0.89
N LEU A 180 -16.09 7.35 -0.45
CA LEU A 180 -15.26 6.77 0.61
C LEU A 180 -15.96 6.84 1.96
N LEU A 181 -16.57 7.97 2.28
CA LEU A 181 -17.25 8.20 3.55
C LEU A 181 -18.60 7.49 3.60
N GLU A 182 -19.36 7.45 2.51
CA GLU A 182 -20.57 6.64 2.40
C GLU A 182 -20.25 5.17 2.66
N LYS A 183 -19.20 4.64 2.02
CA LYS A 183 -18.72 3.26 2.26
C LYS A 183 -18.26 3.07 3.71
N LEU A 184 -17.50 4.00 4.27
CA LEU A 184 -17.09 3.95 5.68
C LEU A 184 -18.31 3.85 6.60
N LEU A 185 -19.34 4.66 6.37
CA LEU A 185 -20.56 4.66 7.18
C LEU A 185 -21.43 3.42 7.00
N THR A 186 -21.17 2.57 6.01
CA THR A 186 -21.74 1.19 5.97
C THR A 186 -21.03 0.24 6.92
N ILE A 187 -19.75 0.49 7.22
CA ILE A 187 -18.89 -0.33 8.11
C ILE A 187 -19.04 0.13 9.55
N ASP A 188 -18.97 1.44 9.80
CA ASP A 188 -19.14 2.08 11.10
C ASP A 188 -20.29 3.09 11.06
N THR A 189 -21.50 2.56 11.23
CA THR A 189 -22.77 3.30 11.06
C THR A 189 -23.00 4.42 12.08
N ARG A 190 -22.21 4.47 13.16
CA ARG A 190 -22.33 5.45 14.25
C ARG A 190 -21.14 6.40 14.32
N ASN A 191 -20.26 6.39 13.32
CA ASN A 191 -19.10 7.27 13.27
C ASN A 191 -19.50 8.72 13.02
N THR A 192 -19.73 9.48 14.09
CA THR A 192 -20.14 10.89 13.98
C THR A 192 -19.07 11.77 13.32
N ASP A 193 -17.79 11.38 13.43
CA ASP A 193 -16.69 12.15 12.84
C ASP A 193 -16.68 11.99 11.31
N ALA A 194 -16.85 10.77 10.81
CA ALA A 194 -17.06 10.52 9.38
C ALA A 194 -18.35 11.17 8.84
N MET A 195 -19.44 11.17 9.63
CA MET A 195 -20.66 11.91 9.25
C MET A 195 -20.40 13.42 9.14
N MET A 196 -19.61 14.00 10.04
CA MET A 196 -19.25 15.42 10.00
C MET A 196 -18.45 15.76 8.74
N VAL A 197 -17.45 14.93 8.39
CA VAL A 197 -16.67 15.11 7.17
C VAL A 197 -17.53 14.93 5.92
N LEU A 198 -18.46 13.97 5.91
CA LEU A 198 -19.37 13.74 4.77
C LEU A 198 -20.36 14.89 4.60
N ALA A 199 -20.90 15.42 5.70
CA ALA A 199 -21.76 16.60 5.66
C ALA A 199 -21.02 17.82 5.10
N ASN A 200 -19.75 18.00 5.46
CA ASN A 200 -18.91 19.05 4.87
C ASN A 200 -18.62 18.80 3.38
N ALA A 201 -18.39 17.54 2.98
CA ALA A 201 -18.21 17.20 1.57
C ALA A 201 -19.48 17.51 0.76
N TYR A 202 -20.66 17.11 1.24
CA TYR A 202 -21.94 17.47 0.60
C TYR A 202 -22.16 18.99 0.55
N TYR A 203 -21.85 19.70 1.63
CA TYR A 203 -21.93 21.17 1.65
C TYR A 203 -21.05 21.82 0.57
N GLN A 204 -19.80 21.40 0.43
CA GLN A 204 -18.89 21.91 -0.60
C GLN A 204 -19.33 21.57 -2.04
N ASN A 205 -20.16 20.54 -2.21
CA ASN A 205 -20.75 20.13 -3.48
C ASN A 205 -22.19 20.62 -3.67
N TYR A 206 -22.65 21.58 -2.85
CA TYR A 206 -23.99 22.17 -2.89
C TYR A 206 -25.14 21.16 -2.65
N GLU A 207 -24.85 19.98 -2.10
CA GLU A 207 -25.83 18.97 -1.72
C GLU A 207 -26.37 19.25 -0.31
N PHE A 208 -26.96 20.43 -0.13
CA PHE A 208 -27.31 20.98 1.18
C PHE A 208 -28.30 20.12 1.98
N ASP A 209 -29.31 19.53 1.32
CA ASP A 209 -30.29 18.67 1.99
C ASP A 209 -29.62 17.46 2.64
N LYS A 210 -28.70 16.79 1.93
CA LYS A 210 -27.95 15.65 2.47
C LYS A 210 -27.03 16.05 3.62
N ALA A 211 -26.41 17.22 3.54
CA ALA A 211 -25.60 17.75 4.63
C ALA A 211 -26.45 17.98 5.90
N VAL A 212 -27.64 18.58 5.76
CA VAL A 212 -28.59 18.79 6.86
C VAL A 212 -29.04 17.47 7.49
N GLU A 213 -29.38 16.46 6.68
CA GLU A 213 -29.77 15.13 7.17
C GLU A 213 -28.68 14.48 8.04
N LEU A 214 -27.41 14.61 7.64
CA LEU A 214 -26.29 14.09 8.42
C LEU A 214 -26.10 14.85 9.73
N TYR A 215 -26.23 16.18 9.74
CA TYR A 215 -26.17 16.95 10.98
C TYR A 215 -27.30 16.57 11.94
N ASP A 216 -28.53 16.39 11.46
CA ASP A 216 -29.64 15.91 12.27
C ASP A 216 -29.37 14.53 12.86
N LYS A 217 -28.78 13.63 12.06
CA LYS A 217 -28.36 12.32 12.55
C LYS A 217 -27.33 12.46 13.67
N ILE A 218 -26.30 13.30 13.51
CA ILE A 218 -25.27 13.54 14.56
C ILE A 218 -25.91 14.09 15.84
N ILE A 219 -26.81 15.07 15.74
CA ILE A 219 -27.52 15.66 16.89
C ILE A 219 -28.32 14.61 17.66
N SER A 220 -28.97 13.70 16.91
CA SER A 220 -29.79 12.63 17.50
C SER A 220 -28.97 11.53 18.19
N ILE A 221 -27.83 11.12 17.62
CA ILE A 221 -27.09 9.92 18.09
C ILE A 221 -25.86 10.23 18.95
N SER A 222 -25.31 11.44 18.86
CA SER A 222 -24.12 11.83 19.63
C SER A 222 -24.46 11.93 21.13
N THR A 223 -23.51 11.57 21.99
CA THR A 223 -23.59 11.83 23.43
C THR A 223 -22.73 13.01 23.86
N SER A 224 -21.81 13.48 23.01
CA SER A 224 -20.97 14.66 23.29
C SER A 224 -21.76 15.95 23.01
N PRO A 225 -21.93 16.82 24.03
CA PRO A 225 -22.54 18.14 23.83
C PRO A 225 -21.78 18.99 22.82
N GLU A 226 -20.43 18.94 22.80
CA GLU A 226 -19.66 19.72 21.84
C GLU A 226 -19.93 19.30 20.39
N LYS A 227 -20.00 17.98 20.13
CA LYS A 227 -20.32 17.47 18.80
C LYS A 227 -21.73 17.84 18.35
N LYS A 228 -22.71 17.87 19.27
CA LYS A 228 -24.08 18.33 18.97
C LYS A 228 -24.09 19.81 18.62
N ALA A 229 -23.47 20.65 19.44
CA ALA A 229 -23.40 22.08 19.21
C ALA A 229 -22.70 22.41 17.87
N ALA A 230 -21.62 21.69 17.55
CA ALA A 230 -20.95 21.83 16.25
C ALA A 230 -21.86 21.44 15.07
N ALA A 231 -22.60 20.33 15.19
CA ALA A 231 -23.56 19.91 14.16
C ALA A 231 -24.72 20.91 14.00
N GLU A 232 -25.25 21.44 15.11
CA GLU A 232 -26.30 22.48 15.09
C GLU A 232 -25.82 23.76 14.41
N ALA A 233 -24.62 24.23 14.76
CA ALA A 233 -24.01 25.41 14.16
C ALA A 233 -23.77 25.22 12.65
N ASN A 234 -23.18 24.08 12.25
CA ASN A 234 -22.95 23.79 10.85
C ASN A 234 -24.26 23.63 10.07
N LYS A 235 -25.26 22.95 10.64
CA LYS A 235 -26.61 22.86 10.05
C LYS A 235 -27.21 24.23 9.80
N LYS A 236 -27.11 25.15 10.76
CA LYS A 236 -27.61 26.52 10.60
C LYS A 236 -26.92 27.23 9.43
N LEU A 237 -25.60 27.14 9.31
CA LEU A 237 -24.86 27.71 8.18
C LEU A 237 -25.32 27.14 6.83
N VAL A 238 -25.53 25.82 6.75
CA VAL A 238 -26.03 25.19 5.52
C VAL A 238 -27.43 25.68 5.15
N LEU A 239 -28.33 25.81 6.13
CA LEU A 239 -29.69 26.32 5.89
C LEU A 239 -29.69 27.79 5.44
N GLU A 240 -28.84 28.63 6.05
CA GLU A 240 -28.65 30.02 5.62
C GLU A 240 -28.10 30.10 4.20
N MET A 241 -27.15 29.23 3.82
CA MET A 241 -26.63 29.20 2.45
C MET A 241 -27.64 28.66 1.42
N ALA A 242 -28.52 27.74 1.82
CA ALA A 242 -29.51 27.13 0.94
C ALA A 242 -30.77 28.01 0.76
N TYR A 243 -31.16 28.76 1.79
CA TYR A 243 -32.47 29.44 1.87
C TYR A 243 -32.39 30.88 2.39
N GLY A 244 -31.20 31.42 2.64
CA GLY A 244 -31.02 32.81 3.02
C GLY A 244 -31.31 33.76 1.86
N GLU A 245 -32.16 34.75 2.09
CA GLU A 245 -32.41 35.88 1.18
C GLU A 245 -31.22 36.85 1.12
#